data_AF-A0AAV2YKP1-F1
#
_entry.id   AF-A0AAV2YKP1-F1
#
_cell.length_a   1.000
_cell.length_b   1.000
_cell.length_c   1.000
_cell.angle_alpha   90.00
_cell.angle_beta   90.00
_cell.angle_gamma   90.00
#
_symmetry.space_group_name_H-M   'P 1'
#
loop_
_entity.id
_entity.type
_entity.pdbx_description
1 polymer ?
#
loop_
_entity_poly.entity_id
_entity_poly.type
_entity_poly.pdbx_seq_one_letter_code
_entity_poly.pdbx_strand_id
1 'polypeptide(L)'
;MRFTPEQGQELMRELLKHRPFAPQYGQTMKTWDCTATSVSAALGVTINAKPVRDRLKVLREIAGARRASFASGGEESLDAGNELDHYREVSELVSKYVQLETAHKDVKRRRIL
;
A
#
# COMPACT_ATOMS: atom_id res chain seq x y z
N MET A 1 14.77 -8.43 3.06
CA MET A 1 14.97 -7.33 2.08
C MET A 1 14.28 -6.08 2.61
N ARG A 2 14.96 -4.93 2.61
CA ARG A 2 14.37 -3.65 3.03
C ARG A 2 14.02 -2.86 1.78
N PHE A 3 12.74 -2.53 1.61
CA PHE A 3 12.29 -1.72 0.49
C PHE A 3 12.73 -0.27 0.67
N THR A 4 13.25 0.35 -0.37
CA THR A 4 13.45 1.81 -0.40
C THR A 4 12.09 2.52 -0.52
N PRO A 5 12.04 3.85 -0.32
CA PRO A 5 10.84 4.63 -0.55
C PRO A 5 10.29 4.52 -1.98
N GLU A 6 11.14 4.58 -3.01
CA GLU A 6 10.78 4.46 -4.43
C GLU A 6 10.19 3.09 -4.73
N GLN A 7 10.83 2.03 -4.20
CA GLN A 7 10.32 0.67 -4.32
C GLN A 7 8.98 0.50 -3.60
N GLY A 8 8.75 1.26 -2.52
CA GLY A 8 7.48 1.32 -1.81
C GLY A 8 6.38 1.92 -2.68
N GLN A 9 6.68 2.98 -3.42
CA GLN A 9 5.74 3.62 -4.34
C GLN A 9 5.32 2.68 -5.47
N GLU A 10 6.29 2.03 -6.12
CA GLU A 10 6.01 1.08 -7.21
C GLU A 10 5.25 -0.15 -6.70
N LEU A 11 5.60 -0.65 -5.51
CA LEU A 11 4.84 -1.70 -4.83
C LEU A 11 3.37 -1.29 -4.62
N MET A 12 3.09 -0.03 -4.24
CA MET A 12 1.70 0.43 -4.09
C MET A 12 0.97 0.54 -5.42
N ARG A 13 1.64 0.95 -6.51
CA ARG A 13 1.04 0.99 -7.86
C ARG A 13 0.62 -0.41 -8.31
N GLU A 14 1.50 -1.38 -8.17
CA GLU A 14 1.22 -2.77 -8.53
C GLU A 14 0.11 -3.37 -7.64
N LEU A 15 0.11 -3.10 -6.34
CA LEU A 15 -0.97 -3.53 -5.45
C LEU A 15 -2.35 -2.95 -5.84
N LEU A 16 -2.40 -1.69 -6.25
CA LEU A 16 -3.64 -1.04 -6.71
C LEU A 16 -4.14 -1.64 -8.04
N LYS A 17 -3.22 -2.03 -8.92
CA LYS A 17 -3.51 -2.68 -10.20
C LYS A 17 -4.09 -4.08 -10.01
N HIS A 18 -3.44 -4.89 -9.17
CA HIS A 18 -3.83 -6.29 -8.95
C HIS A 18 -5.02 -6.46 -8.00
N ARG A 19 -5.31 -5.48 -7.14
CA ARG A 19 -6.39 -5.51 -6.14
C ARG A 19 -6.46 -6.87 -5.40
N PRO A 20 -5.41 -7.27 -4.67
CA PRO A 20 -5.28 -8.62 -4.10
C PRO A 20 -6.29 -8.96 -3.00
N PHE A 21 -7.17 -8.03 -2.65
CA PHE A 21 -8.27 -8.18 -1.70
C PHE A 21 -9.58 -8.65 -2.35
N ALA A 22 -9.69 -8.67 -3.68
CA ALA A 22 -10.87 -9.15 -4.41
C ALA A 22 -10.87 -10.63 -4.90
N PRO A 23 -9.97 -11.55 -4.49
CA PRO A 23 -9.95 -12.88 -5.08
C PRO A 23 -11.15 -13.72 -4.65
N GLN A 24 -11.58 -14.59 -5.56
CA GLN A 24 -12.56 -15.64 -5.27
C GLN A 24 -12.03 -16.56 -4.16
N TYR A 25 -12.95 -17.23 -3.45
CA TYR A 25 -12.62 -18.11 -2.34
C TYR A 25 -11.53 -19.14 -2.74
N GLY A 26 -10.44 -19.22 -1.98
CA GLY A 26 -9.29 -20.11 -2.25
C GLY A 26 -8.19 -19.54 -3.17
N GLN A 27 -8.40 -18.41 -3.84
CA GLN A 27 -7.39 -17.82 -4.75
C GLN A 27 -6.46 -16.79 -4.10
N THR A 28 -6.71 -16.42 -2.83
CA THR A 28 -5.98 -15.35 -2.14
C THR A 28 -4.47 -15.54 -2.15
N MET A 29 -3.96 -16.75 -1.87
CA MET A 29 -2.53 -17.05 -1.92
C MET A 29 -1.96 -16.80 -3.33
N LYS A 30 -2.62 -17.34 -4.36
CA LYS A 30 -2.20 -17.19 -5.76
C LYS A 30 -2.16 -15.72 -6.20
N THR A 31 -3.12 -14.91 -5.76
CA THR A 31 -3.13 -13.48 -6.09
C THR A 31 -1.99 -12.72 -5.43
N TRP A 32 -1.61 -13.07 -4.19
CA TRP A 32 -0.43 -12.50 -3.55
C TRP A 32 0.87 -12.92 -4.22
N ASP A 33 0.96 -14.16 -4.71
CA ASP A 33 2.11 -14.63 -5.47
C ASP A 33 2.21 -13.92 -6.83
N CYS A 34 1.09 -13.78 -7.56
CA CYS A 34 1.06 -13.00 -8.81
C CYS A 34 1.45 -11.53 -8.58
N THR A 35 0.95 -10.93 -7.50
CA THR A 35 1.32 -9.56 -7.12
C THR A 35 2.82 -9.49 -6.84
N ALA A 36 3.37 -10.46 -6.11
CA ALA A 36 4.79 -10.52 -5.81
C ALA A 36 5.64 -10.68 -7.09
N THR A 37 5.24 -11.54 -8.02
CA THR A 37 5.88 -11.66 -9.34
C THR A 37 5.85 -10.36 -10.13
N SER A 38 4.73 -9.64 -10.10
CA SER A 38 4.61 -8.36 -10.81
C SER A 38 5.48 -7.27 -10.19
N VAL A 39 5.46 -7.15 -8.86
CA VAL A 39 6.35 -6.25 -8.11
C VAL A 39 7.82 -6.63 -8.36
N SER A 40 8.12 -7.91 -8.41
CA SER A 40 9.45 -8.41 -8.75
C SER A 40 9.92 -7.99 -10.13
N ALA A 41 9.06 -8.14 -11.13
CA ALA A 41 9.35 -7.72 -12.50
C ALA A 41 9.54 -6.20 -12.59
N ALA A 42 8.68 -5.43 -11.92
CA ALA A 42 8.75 -3.97 -11.91
C ALA A 42 10.02 -3.45 -11.20
N LEU A 43 10.45 -4.12 -10.14
CA LEU A 43 11.61 -3.72 -9.35
C LEU A 43 12.92 -4.39 -9.81
N GLY A 44 12.87 -5.32 -10.77
CA GLY A 44 14.03 -6.10 -11.21
C GLY A 44 14.62 -6.99 -10.13
N VAL A 45 13.85 -7.40 -9.12
CA VAL A 45 14.33 -8.19 -7.97
C VAL A 45 13.37 -9.32 -7.60
N THR A 46 13.88 -10.46 -7.12
CA THR A 46 13.04 -11.56 -6.66
C THR A 46 12.48 -11.29 -5.26
N ILE A 47 11.16 -11.14 -5.16
CA ILE A 47 10.39 -10.81 -3.95
C ILE A 47 9.25 -11.81 -3.83
N ASN A 48 9.10 -12.38 -2.65
CA ASN A 48 7.99 -13.28 -2.33
C ASN A 48 6.79 -12.52 -1.74
N ALA A 49 5.62 -13.16 -1.72
CA ALA A 49 4.38 -12.58 -1.20
C ALA A 49 4.45 -12.10 0.27
N LYS A 50 5.30 -12.70 1.11
CA LYS A 50 5.45 -12.30 2.52
C LYS A 50 6.06 -10.91 2.67
N PRO A 51 7.25 -10.61 2.11
CA PRO A 51 7.82 -9.27 2.11
C PRO A 51 6.87 -8.17 1.59
N VAL A 52 6.07 -8.45 0.55
CA VAL A 52 5.09 -7.50 0.02
C VAL A 52 4.04 -7.15 1.08
N ARG A 53 3.49 -8.16 1.76
CA ARG A 53 2.50 -7.99 2.83
C ARG A 53 3.07 -7.25 4.04
N ASP A 54 4.28 -7.63 4.48
CA ASP A 54 4.95 -6.97 5.60
C ASP A 54 5.23 -5.49 5.29
N ARG A 55 5.72 -5.19 4.07
CA ARG A 55 5.97 -3.80 3.66
C ARG A 55 4.69 -2.98 3.59
N LEU A 56 3.61 -3.54 3.07
CA LEU A 56 2.31 -2.88 3.04
C LEU A 56 1.83 -2.50 4.45
N LYS A 57 2.02 -3.38 5.45
CA LYS A 57 1.68 -3.07 6.85
C LYS A 57 2.43 -1.85 7.35
N VAL A 58 3.75 -1.82 7.17
CA VAL A 58 4.59 -0.68 7.59
C VAL A 58 4.18 0.62 6.89
N LEU A 59 3.92 0.58 5.57
CA LEU A 59 3.50 1.76 4.82
C LEU A 59 2.16 2.33 5.31
N ARG A 60 1.23 1.47 5.73
CA ARG A 60 -0.06 1.88 6.32
C ARG A 60 0.14 2.57 7.67
N GLU A 61 1.00 2.04 8.53
CA GLU A 61 1.29 2.62 9.85
C GLU A 61 1.93 4.00 9.72
N ILE A 62 2.93 4.15 8.83
CA ILE A 62 3.59 5.44 8.57
C ILE A 62 2.59 6.46 8.01
N ALA A 63 1.76 6.08 7.03
CA ALA A 63 0.75 6.97 6.47
C ALA A 63 -0.31 7.39 7.50
N GLY A 64 -0.70 6.49 8.39
CA GLY A 64 -1.63 6.76 9.48
C GLY A 64 -1.07 7.75 10.51
N ALA A 65 0.17 7.52 10.95
CA ALA A 65 0.87 8.43 11.88
C ALA A 65 0.99 9.84 11.29
N ARG A 66 1.37 9.96 10.00
CA ARG A 66 1.51 11.25 9.32
C ARG A 66 0.19 12.03 9.25
N ARG A 67 -0.94 11.37 8.98
CA ARG A 67 -2.26 12.03 8.99
C ARG A 67 -2.65 12.53 10.37
N ALA A 68 -2.33 11.77 11.42
CA ALA A 68 -2.57 12.20 12.79
C ALA A 68 -1.73 13.45 13.13
N SER A 69 -0.46 13.49 12.71
CA SER A 69 0.41 14.65 12.89
C SER A 69 -0.11 15.90 12.16
N PHE A 70 -0.57 15.78 10.91
CA PHE A 70 -1.19 16.91 10.18
C PHE A 70 -2.52 17.36 10.81
N ALA A 71 -3.35 16.43 11.27
CA ALA A 71 -4.64 16.75 11.90
C ALA A 71 -4.47 17.40 13.29
N SER A 72 -3.33 17.21 13.94
CA SER A 72 -3.02 17.78 15.25
C SER A 72 -2.54 19.25 15.20
N GLY A 73 -2.59 19.91 14.04
CA GLY A 73 -2.23 21.32 13.92
C GLY A 73 -0.74 21.63 14.02
N GLY A 74 0.11 20.71 13.56
CA GLY A 74 1.56 20.95 13.44
C GLY A 74 1.87 21.99 12.37
N GLU A 75 1.89 23.26 12.76
CA GLU A 75 2.48 24.37 12.02
C GLU A 75 4.02 24.29 12.11
N GLU A 76 4.64 23.35 11.39
CA GLU A 76 6.11 23.36 11.27
C GLU A 76 6.52 23.75 9.84
N SER A 77 6.98 25.00 9.76
CA SER A 77 7.74 25.68 8.71
C SER A 77 8.12 24.84 7.48
N LEU A 78 7.56 25.22 6.34
CA LEU A 78 7.91 24.69 5.01
C LEU A 78 9.31 25.16 4.60
N ASP A 79 10.34 24.39 4.93
CA ASP A 79 11.59 24.34 4.17
C ASP A 79 12.09 22.89 4.05
N ALA A 80 11.33 22.06 3.32
CA ALA A 80 11.72 20.69 2.98
C ALA A 80 11.02 20.25 1.68
N GLY A 81 11.21 21.03 0.62
CA GLY A 81 10.47 20.91 -0.65
C GLY A 81 10.78 19.68 -1.52
N ASN A 82 11.53 18.68 -1.07
CA ASN A 82 11.91 17.55 -1.92
C ASN A 82 11.73 16.16 -1.26
N GLU A 83 12.03 15.99 0.02
CA GLU A 83 11.77 14.72 0.73
C GLU A 83 10.30 14.53 1.11
N LEU A 84 9.55 15.62 1.33
CA LEU A 84 8.15 15.56 1.77
C LEU A 84 7.17 15.16 0.67
N ASP A 85 7.50 15.45 -0.60
CA ASP A 85 6.65 15.17 -1.76
C ASP A 85 6.63 13.66 -2.08
N HIS A 86 7.79 13.02 -2.01
CA HIS A 86 7.94 11.57 -2.20
C HIS A 86 7.08 10.74 -1.24
N TYR A 87 7.04 11.13 0.04
CA TYR A 87 6.16 10.49 1.03
C TYR A 87 4.69 10.91 0.91
N ARG A 88 4.40 12.03 0.21
CA ARG A 88 3.02 12.47 -0.10
C ARG A 88 2.38 11.53 -1.10
N GLU A 89 3.07 11.26 -2.20
CA GLU A 89 2.59 10.34 -3.25
C GLU A 89 2.36 8.93 -2.68
N VAL A 90 3.28 8.42 -1.84
CA VAL A 90 3.10 7.13 -1.16
C VAL A 90 1.90 7.14 -0.20
N SER A 91 1.69 8.23 0.54
CA SER A 91 0.55 8.36 1.48
C SER A 91 -0.80 8.36 0.76
N GLU A 92 -0.89 9.00 -0.40
CA GLU A 92 -2.10 9.01 -1.23
C GLU A 92 -2.39 7.62 -1.81
N LEU A 93 -1.39 6.93 -2.35
CA LEU A 93 -1.53 5.57 -2.86
C LEU A 93 -1.97 4.59 -1.75
N VAL A 94 -1.37 4.70 -0.56
CA VAL A 94 -1.77 3.93 0.64
C VAL A 94 -3.20 4.26 1.06
N SER A 95 -3.60 5.53 1.02
CA SER A 95 -5.00 5.94 1.25
C SER A 95 -5.96 5.22 0.34
N LYS A 96 -5.68 5.28 -0.97
CA LYS A 96 -6.52 4.72 -2.00
C LYS A 96 -6.64 3.21 -1.86
N TYR A 97 -5.52 2.55 -1.55
CA TYR A 97 -5.51 1.11 -1.31
C TYR A 97 -6.40 0.73 -0.11
N VAL A 98 -6.29 1.44 1.02
CA VAL A 98 -7.10 1.19 2.23
C VAL A 98 -8.58 1.42 1.97
N GLN A 99 -8.94 2.47 1.22
CA GLN A 99 -10.33 2.74 0.85
C GLN A 99 -10.92 1.61 -0.01
N LEU A 100 -10.18 1.14 -1.02
CA LEU A 100 -10.60 0.04 -1.88
C LEU A 100 -10.73 -1.28 -1.10
N GLU A 101 -9.79 -1.59 -0.21
CA GLU A 101 -9.85 -2.77 0.66
C GLU A 101 -11.07 -2.71 1.59
N THR A 102 -11.37 -1.53 2.16
CA THR A 102 -12.51 -1.33 3.06
C THR A 102 -13.83 -1.47 2.31
N ALA A 103 -13.96 -0.81 1.15
CA ALA A 103 -15.14 -0.92 0.31
C ALA A 103 -15.40 -2.38 -0.12
N HIS A 104 -14.35 -3.13 -0.45
CA HIS A 104 -14.48 -4.54 -0.76
C HIS A 104 -15.00 -5.36 0.44
N LYS A 105 -14.44 -5.13 1.64
CA LYS A 105 -14.91 -5.77 2.89
C LYS A 105 -16.38 -5.44 3.17
N ASP A 106 -16.80 -4.20 2.95
CA ASP A 106 -18.20 -3.78 3.14
C ASP A 106 -19.17 -4.43 2.16
N VAL A 107 -18.80 -4.51 0.88
CA VAL A 107 -19.58 -5.24 -0.14
C VAL A 107 -19.69 -6.72 0.23
N LYS A 108 -18.60 -7.33 0.68
CA LYS A 108 -18.59 -8.73 1.12
C LYS A 108 -19.52 -8.93 2.33
N ARG A 109 -19.47 -8.04 3.33
CA ARG A 109 -20.37 -8.11 4.50
C ARG A 109 -21.84 -7.99 4.11
N ARG A 110 -22.18 -7.07 3.21
CA ARG A 110 -23.56 -6.88 2.73
C ARG A 110 -24.11 -8.02 1.87
N ARG A 111 -23.25 -8.87 1.31
CA ARG A 111 -23.66 -10.06 0.54
C ARG A 111 -23.90 -11.31 1.41
N ILE A 112 -23.52 -11.26 2.68
CA ILE A 112 -23.63 -12.38 3.64
C ILE A 112 -24.84 -12.20 4.58
N LEU A 113 -25.52 -11.05 4.50
CA LEU A 113 -26.83 -10.76 5.10
C LEU A 113 -27.91 -10.86 4.02
#